data_AF-A0A2V7JZ09-F1
#
_entry.id   AF-A0A2V7JZ09-F1
#
_cell.length_a   1.000
_cell.length_b   1.000
_cell.length_c   1.000
_cell.angle_alpha   90.00
_cell.angle_beta   90.00
_cell.angle_gamma   90.00
#
_symmetry.space_group_name_H-M   'P 1'
#
loop_
_entity.id
_entity.type
_entity.pdbx_description
1 polymer ?
#
loop_
_entity_poly.entity_id
_entity_poly.type
_entity_poly.pdbx_seq_one_letter_code
_entity_poly.pdbx_strand_id
1 'polypeptide(L)'
;MRFNAALIMLQAGSKIAQVGAYDRAYPWLDQLLQVVAPRTPADTVGPRKQVRVQASFWYGLSSTYSLSGPYSEMVKSKSCADAKAINDRIARTKDALVLGASISPGFVNTTLQNLGKFEAIMPQVKKQFKCRNF
;
A
#
# COMPACT_ATOMS: atom_id res chain seq x y z
N MET A 1 23.79 -8.00 7.69
CA MET A 1 23.54 -6.57 8.04
C MET A 1 22.22 -5.97 7.52
N ARG A 2 21.44 -6.59 6.62
CA ARG A 2 20.21 -5.95 6.07
C ARG A 2 18.95 -6.01 6.94
N PHE A 3 18.89 -6.94 7.91
CA PHE A 3 17.70 -7.13 8.76
C PHE A 3 17.48 -6.00 9.77
N ASN A 4 18.53 -5.57 10.49
CA ASN A 4 18.42 -4.48 11.47
C ASN A 4 18.01 -3.15 10.81
N ALA A 5 18.51 -2.87 9.60
CA ALA A 5 18.10 -1.71 8.82
C ALA A 5 16.60 -1.77 8.47
N ALA A 6 16.11 -2.94 8.04
CA ALA A 6 14.68 -3.13 7.76
C ALA A 6 13.81 -2.96 9.02
N LEU A 7 14.29 -3.39 10.20
CA LEU A 7 13.61 -3.16 11.47
C LEU A 7 13.54 -1.67 11.84
N ILE A 8 14.65 -0.93 11.68
CA ILE A 8 14.67 0.52 11.93
C ILE A 8 13.70 1.24 10.97
N MET A 9 13.73 0.88 9.69
CA MET A 9 12.79 1.42 8.70
C MET A 9 11.34 1.09 9.09
N LEU A 10 11.05 -0.13 9.54
CA LEU A 10 9.71 -0.50 10.00
C LEU A 10 9.26 0.36 11.19
N GLN A 11 10.11 0.51 12.20
CA GLN A 11 9.80 1.30 13.39
C GLN A 11 9.58 2.79 13.06
N ALA A 12 10.40 3.36 12.16
CA ALA A 12 10.22 4.73 11.71
C ALA A 12 8.91 4.89 10.94
N GLY A 13 8.66 4.02 9.95
CA GLY A 13 7.45 4.08 9.13
C GLY A 13 6.16 3.87 9.92
N SER A 14 6.17 2.93 10.87
CA SER A 14 5.00 2.68 11.73
C SER A 14 4.72 3.86 12.65
N LYS A 15 5.73 4.49 13.26
CA LYS A 15 5.55 5.69 14.09
C LYS A 15 4.98 6.86 13.31
N ILE A 16 5.44 7.09 12.07
CA ILE A 16 4.88 8.13 11.20
C ILE A 16 3.40 7.84 10.89
N ALA A 17 3.05 6.58 10.61
CA ALA A 17 1.67 6.18 10.35
C ALA A 17 0.78 6.29 11.61
N GLN A 18 1.31 5.97 12.80
CA GLN A 18 0.58 6.05 14.06
C GLN A 18 0.11 7.46 14.42
N VAL A 19 0.88 8.49 14.03
CA VAL A 19 0.49 9.90 14.23
C VAL A 19 -0.41 10.43 13.11
N GLY A 20 -0.88 9.57 12.20
CA GLY A 20 -1.78 9.93 11.11
C GLY A 20 -1.12 10.57 9.89
N ALA A 21 0.21 10.66 9.85
CA ALA A 21 0.97 11.22 8.72
C ALA A 21 1.14 10.18 7.59
N TYR A 22 0.03 9.66 7.08
CA TYR A 22 -0.01 8.55 6.13
C TYR A 22 0.62 8.87 4.77
N ASP A 23 0.51 10.12 4.32
CA ASP A 23 1.15 10.64 3.11
C ASP A 23 2.68 10.55 3.17
N ARG A 24 3.27 10.79 4.35
CA ARG A 24 4.71 10.67 4.61
C ARG A 24 5.12 9.22 4.87
N ALA A 25 4.27 8.46 5.56
CA ALA A 25 4.53 7.05 5.84
C ALA A 25 4.51 6.19 4.57
N TYR A 26 3.62 6.50 3.62
CA TYR A 26 3.43 5.74 2.39
C TYR A 26 4.72 5.49 1.59
N PRO A 27 5.46 6.51 1.11
CA PRO A 27 6.66 6.29 0.31
C PRO A 27 7.78 5.60 1.10
N TRP A 28 7.86 5.87 2.40
CA TRP A 28 8.84 5.21 3.28
C TRP A 28 8.59 3.70 3.41
N LEU A 29 7.33 3.33 3.63
CA LEU A 29 6.91 1.93 3.77
C LEU A 29 6.95 1.19 2.43
N ASP A 30 6.71 1.87 1.32
CA ASP A 30 6.92 1.29 -0.03
C ASP A 30 8.39 0.90 -0.23
N GLN A 31 9.32 1.80 0.09
CA GLN A 31 10.75 1.52 0.01
C GLN A 31 11.14 0.34 0.93
N LEU A 32 10.60 0.28 2.14
CA LEU A 32 10.82 -0.85 3.04
C LEU A 32 10.35 -2.18 2.40
N LEU A 33 9.15 -2.21 1.79
CA LEU A 33 8.63 -3.42 1.14
C LEU A 33 9.54 -3.90 -0.01
N GLN A 34 10.19 -2.99 -0.73
CA GLN A 34 11.18 -3.35 -1.75
C GLN A 34 12.45 -3.98 -1.13
N VAL A 35 12.88 -3.48 0.04
CA VAL A 35 14.04 -4.02 0.79
C VAL A 35 13.75 -5.42 1.35
N VAL A 36 12.52 -5.65 1.82
CA VAL A 36 12.10 -6.93 2.43
C VAL A 36 11.38 -7.87 1.46
N ALA A 37 11.34 -7.53 0.17
CA ALA A 37 10.84 -8.42 -0.86
C ALA A 37 11.57 -9.78 -0.79
N PRO A 38 10.85 -10.92 -0.80
CA PRO A 38 11.47 -12.23 -0.78
C PRO A 38 12.36 -12.43 -2.01
N ARG A 39 13.60 -12.85 -1.79
CA ARG A 39 14.55 -13.20 -2.87
C ARG A 39 14.84 -14.70 -2.89
N THR A 40 14.58 -15.37 -1.77
CA THR A 40 14.74 -16.80 -1.59
C THR A 40 13.53 -17.37 -0.84
N PRO A 41 13.24 -18.67 -0.95
CA PRO A 41 12.16 -19.31 -0.18
C PRO A 41 12.28 -19.10 1.34
N ALA A 42 13.51 -19.04 1.87
CA ALA A 42 13.78 -18.78 3.28
C ALA A 42 13.27 -17.41 3.75
N ASP A 43 13.13 -16.42 2.86
CA ASP A 43 12.59 -15.10 3.18
C ASP A 43 11.06 -15.13 3.43
N THR A 44 10.40 -16.23 3.11
CA THR A 44 8.96 -16.44 3.35
C THR A 44 8.65 -17.08 4.71
N VAL A 45 9.66 -17.26 5.55
CA VAL A 45 9.55 -17.76 6.92
C VAL A 45 10.38 -16.92 7.90
N GLY A 46 10.17 -17.12 9.20
CA GLY A 46 10.99 -16.51 10.25
C GLY A 46 10.90 -14.98 10.37
N PRO A 47 11.93 -14.33 10.96
CA PRO A 47 11.88 -12.91 11.31
C PRO A 47 11.70 -11.97 10.12
N ARG A 48 12.25 -12.31 8.95
CA ARG A 48 12.11 -11.47 7.75
C ARG A 48 10.68 -11.45 7.23
N LYS A 49 9.97 -12.59 7.28
CA LYS A 49 8.52 -12.63 7.04
C LYS A 49 7.77 -11.76 8.03
N GLN A 50 8.11 -11.78 9.31
CA GLN A 50 7.44 -10.94 10.31
C GLN A 50 7.60 -9.45 10.01
N VAL A 51 8.80 -9.00 9.64
CA VAL A 51 9.02 -7.61 9.21
C VAL A 51 8.17 -7.27 7.97
N ARG A 52 8.10 -8.19 7.00
CA ARG A 52 7.27 -7.98 5.80
C ARG A 52 5.78 -7.90 6.14
N VAL A 53 5.27 -8.75 7.01
CA VAL A 53 3.87 -8.73 7.45
C VAL A 53 3.55 -7.40 8.13
N GLN A 54 4.42 -6.94 9.05
CA GLN A 54 4.26 -5.62 9.70
C GLN A 54 4.37 -4.44 8.74
N ALA A 55 5.35 -4.46 7.84
CA ALA A 55 5.50 -3.43 6.81
C ALA A 55 4.26 -3.39 5.89
N SER A 56 3.72 -4.55 5.53
CA SER A 56 2.55 -4.66 4.64
C SER A 56 1.29 -4.10 5.29
N PHE A 57 1.08 -4.37 6.58
CA PHE A 57 0.01 -3.75 7.35
C PHE A 57 0.10 -2.23 7.33
N TRP A 58 1.24 -1.66 7.75
CA TRP A 58 1.40 -0.20 7.80
C TRP A 58 1.35 0.45 6.43
N TYR A 59 1.95 -0.18 5.41
CA TYR A 59 1.87 0.27 4.02
C TYR A 59 0.41 0.28 3.54
N GLY A 60 -0.35 -0.78 3.84
CA GLY A 60 -1.75 -0.93 3.45
C GLY A 60 -2.63 0.20 4.01
N LEU A 61 -2.44 0.53 5.29
CA LEU A 61 -3.11 1.65 5.93
C LEU A 61 -2.69 2.99 5.29
N SER A 62 -1.38 3.22 5.22
CA SER A 62 -0.82 4.49 4.75
C SER A 62 -1.20 4.75 3.30
N SER A 63 -1.18 3.72 2.46
CA SER A 63 -1.58 3.80 1.06
C SER A 63 -3.07 4.09 0.93
N THR A 64 -3.94 3.43 1.71
CA THR A 64 -5.39 3.69 1.67
C THR A 64 -5.73 5.11 2.11
N TYR A 65 -5.24 5.54 3.28
CA TYR A 65 -5.62 6.82 3.88
C TYR A 65 -4.98 8.04 3.22
N SER A 66 -3.92 7.87 2.44
CA SER A 66 -3.33 8.93 1.62
C SER A 66 -3.75 8.88 0.14
N LEU A 67 -4.69 8.00 -0.24
CA LEU A 67 -5.07 7.80 -1.65
C LEU A 67 -5.92 8.93 -2.23
N SER A 68 -6.71 9.61 -1.38
CA SER A 68 -7.71 10.60 -1.82
C SER A 68 -7.11 11.77 -2.60
N GLY A 69 -5.96 12.31 -2.17
CA GLY A 69 -5.26 13.40 -2.84
C GLY A 69 -4.82 13.01 -4.26
N PRO A 70 -3.95 11.98 -4.41
CA PRO A 70 -3.53 11.49 -5.72
C PRO A 70 -4.68 11.07 -6.63
N TYR A 71 -5.75 10.48 -6.08
CA TYR A 71 -6.96 10.17 -6.85
C TYR A 71 -7.64 11.44 -7.38
N SER A 72 -7.77 12.48 -6.55
CA SER A 72 -8.34 13.77 -6.99
C SER A 72 -7.53 14.40 -8.12
N GLU A 73 -6.20 14.40 -8.01
CA GLU A 73 -5.32 14.93 -9.06
C GLU A 73 -5.42 14.13 -10.36
N MET A 74 -5.50 12.79 -10.26
CA MET A 74 -5.76 11.92 -11.41
C MET A 74 -7.10 12.26 -12.09
N VAL A 75 -8.16 12.52 -11.33
CA VAL A 75 -9.46 12.94 -11.90
C VAL A 75 -9.37 14.26 -12.65
N LYS A 76 -8.58 15.20 -12.14
CA LYS A 76 -8.37 16.50 -12.80
C LYS A 76 -7.54 16.36 -14.06
N SER A 77 -6.44 15.59 -14.02
CA SER A 77 -5.53 15.40 -15.15
C SER A 77 -6.15 14.57 -16.28
N LYS A 78 -7.07 13.65 -15.94
CA LYS A 78 -7.64 12.63 -16.84
C LYS A 78 -6.57 11.79 -17.55
N SER A 79 -5.38 11.70 -16.96
CA SER A 79 -4.25 10.98 -17.52
C SER A 79 -4.45 9.48 -17.36
N CYS A 80 -4.29 8.72 -18.46
CA CYS A 80 -4.29 7.27 -18.40
C CYS A 80 -3.09 6.70 -17.65
N ALA A 81 -1.95 7.41 -17.64
CA ALA A 81 -0.79 7.01 -16.86
C ALA A 81 -1.08 7.15 -15.35
N ASP A 82 -1.71 8.24 -14.93
CA ASP A 82 -2.08 8.45 -13.53
C ASP A 82 -3.16 7.45 -13.11
N ALA A 83 -4.15 7.21 -13.98
CA ALA A 83 -5.20 6.22 -13.74
C ALA A 83 -4.62 4.81 -13.56
N LYS A 84 -3.63 4.46 -14.39
CA LYS A 84 -2.90 3.21 -14.21
C LYS A 84 -2.13 3.16 -12.89
N ALA A 85 -1.38 4.22 -12.56
CA ALA A 85 -0.61 4.27 -11.33
C ALA A 85 -1.50 4.12 -10.08
N ILE A 86 -2.69 4.74 -10.09
CA ILE A 86 -3.69 4.60 -9.04
C ILE A 86 -4.26 3.19 -8.99
N ASN A 87 -4.63 2.60 -10.14
CA ASN A 87 -5.13 1.22 -10.21
C ASN A 87 -4.10 0.22 -9.65
N ASP A 88 -2.84 0.34 -10.08
CA ASP A 88 -1.75 -0.52 -9.62
C ASP A 88 -1.48 -0.32 -8.12
N ARG A 89 -1.57 0.93 -7.63
CA ARG A 89 -1.45 1.22 -6.19
C ARG A 89 -2.57 0.55 -5.40
N ILE A 90 -3.82 0.61 -5.87
CA ILE A 90 -4.97 -0.05 -5.22
C ILE A 90 -4.72 -1.55 -5.12
N ALA A 91 -4.34 -2.20 -6.23
CA ALA A 91 -4.03 -3.64 -6.25
C ALA A 91 -2.92 -4.01 -5.24
N ARG A 92 -1.78 -3.31 -5.26
CA ARG A 92 -0.68 -3.54 -4.31
C ARG A 92 -1.11 -3.30 -2.85
N THR A 93 -1.98 -2.32 -2.62
CA THR A 93 -2.51 -2.00 -1.28
C THR A 93 -3.36 -3.15 -0.75
N LYS A 94 -4.21 -3.73 -1.61
CA LYS A 94 -5.05 -4.89 -1.27
C LYS A 94 -4.20 -6.09 -0.88
N ASP A 95 -3.20 -6.44 -1.69
CA ASP A 95 -2.29 -7.56 -1.39
C ASP A 95 -1.54 -7.35 -0.07
N ALA A 96 -1.08 -6.12 0.19
CA ALA A 96 -0.39 -5.78 1.42
C ALA A 96 -1.31 -5.86 2.66
N LEU A 97 -2.55 -5.39 2.54
CA LEU A 97 -3.56 -5.49 3.59
C LEU A 97 -3.88 -6.96 3.91
N VAL A 98 -4.06 -7.80 2.89
CA VAL A 98 -4.30 -9.24 3.06
C VAL A 98 -3.11 -9.91 3.74
N LEU A 99 -1.88 -9.60 3.33
CA LEU A 99 -0.67 -10.14 3.98
C LEU A 99 -0.51 -9.67 5.44
N GLY A 100 -0.87 -8.42 5.72
CA GLY A 100 -0.82 -7.79 7.05
C GLY A 100 -2.01 -8.10 7.95
N ALA A 101 -3.00 -8.85 7.47
CA ALA A 101 -4.28 -9.05 8.16
C ALA A 101 -4.14 -9.62 9.58
N SER A 102 -3.13 -10.46 9.83
CA SER A 102 -2.92 -11.08 11.14
C SER A 102 -2.57 -10.10 12.26
N ILE A 103 -2.17 -8.86 11.93
CA ILE A 103 -1.79 -7.86 12.93
C ILE A 103 -3.01 -7.23 13.60
N SER A 104 -4.01 -6.89 12.79
CA SER A 104 -5.27 -6.33 13.27
C SER A 104 -6.37 -6.64 12.25
N PRO A 105 -6.99 -7.83 12.33
CA PRO A 105 -7.92 -8.29 11.30
C PRO A 105 -9.13 -7.37 11.13
N GLY A 106 -9.73 -6.91 12.23
CA GLY A 106 -10.88 -6.00 12.19
C GLY A 106 -10.56 -4.68 11.49
N PHE A 107 -9.40 -4.08 11.83
CA PHE A 107 -8.98 -2.82 11.23
C PHE A 107 -8.62 -2.96 9.75
N VAL A 108 -7.97 -4.07 9.38
CA VAL A 108 -7.67 -4.40 7.98
C VAL A 108 -8.96 -4.59 7.18
N ASN A 109 -9.97 -5.27 7.71
CA ASN A 109 -11.26 -5.45 7.03
C ASN A 109 -11.95 -4.12 6.75
N THR A 110 -12.00 -3.21 7.73
CA THR A 110 -12.53 -1.85 7.53
C THR A 110 -11.72 -1.09 6.47
N THR A 111 -10.39 -1.25 6.48
CA THR A 111 -9.52 -0.59 5.50
C THR A 111 -9.75 -1.14 4.09
N LEU A 112 -9.89 -2.47 3.94
CA LEU A 112 -10.22 -3.12 2.67
C LEU A 112 -11.57 -2.65 2.12
N GLN A 113 -12.59 -2.45 2.98
CA GLN A 113 -13.86 -1.87 2.56
C GLN A 113 -13.70 -0.45 2.02
N ASN A 114 -12.86 0.38 2.65
CA ASN A 114 -12.57 1.73 2.17
C ASN A 114 -11.80 1.73 0.85
N LEU A 115 -10.79 0.86 0.71
CA LEU A 115 -10.04 0.67 -0.52
C LEU A 115 -10.94 0.17 -1.66
N GLY A 116 -11.88 -0.75 -1.35
CA GLY A 116 -12.82 -1.31 -2.31
C GLY A 116 -13.73 -0.26 -2.98
N LYS A 117 -13.98 0.88 -2.31
CA LYS A 117 -14.72 2.00 -2.92
C LYS A 117 -13.94 2.61 -4.09
N PHE A 118 -12.62 2.76 -3.96
CA PHE A 118 -11.78 3.23 -5.06
C PHE A 118 -11.67 2.18 -6.16
N GLU A 119 -11.44 0.92 -5.77
CA GLU A 119 -11.35 -0.23 -6.71
C GLU A 119 -12.59 -0.33 -7.60
N ALA A 120 -13.79 -0.21 -7.00
CA ALA A 120 -15.06 -0.30 -7.72
C ALA A 120 -15.29 0.81 -8.75
N ILE A 121 -14.67 1.98 -8.57
CA ILE A 121 -14.85 3.15 -9.44
C ILE A 121 -13.83 3.14 -10.61
N MET A 122 -12.69 2.47 -10.47
CA MET A 122 -11.65 2.43 -11.52
C MET A 122 -12.15 1.97 -12.91
N PRO A 123 -13.07 0.99 -13.04
CA PRO A 123 -13.67 0.65 -14.34
C PRO A 123 -14.44 1.81 -14.99
N GLN A 124 -15.10 2.66 -14.19
CA GLN A 124 -15.78 3.85 -14.67
C GLN A 124 -14.76 4.92 -15.09
N VAL A 125 -13.69 5.12 -14.31
CA VAL A 125 -12.57 6.00 -14.68
C VAL A 125 -11.98 5.59 -16.03
N LYS A 126 -11.76 4.30 -16.26
CA LYS A 126 -11.28 3.76 -17.56
C LYS A 126 -12.16 4.23 -18.72
N LYS A 127 -13.48 4.09 -18.57
CA LYS A 127 -14.47 4.50 -19.58
C LYS A 127 -14.47 6.02 -19.78
N GLN A 128 -14.48 6.78 -18.69
CA GLN A 128 -14.56 8.24 -18.73
C GLN A 128 -13.32 8.90 -19.34
N PHE A 129 -12.13 8.37 -19.04
CA PHE A 129 -10.86 8.90 -19.58
C PHE A 129 -10.53 8.30 -20.95
N LYS A 130 -11.35 7.35 -21.45
CA LYS A 130 -11.15 6.65 -22.72
C LYS A 130 -9.81 5.91 -22.79
N CYS A 131 -9.35 5.36 -21.66
CA CYS A 131 -8.09 4.62 -21.60
C CYS A 131 -8.25 3.23 -22.23
N ARG A 132 -7.33 2.85 -23.13
CA ARG A 132 -7.33 1.52 -23.76
C ARG A 132 -7.14 0.42 -22.71
N ASN A 133 -6.12 0.52 -21.88
CA ASN A 133 -5.83 -0.42 -20.80
C ASN A 133 -5.18 0.28 -19.61
N PHE A 134 -5.55 -0.18 -18.42
CA PHE A 134 -4.76 -0.08 -17.20
C PHE A 134 -5.15 -1.20 -16.24
#